data_AF-A0A7S1PVQ2-F1
#
_entry.id   AF-A0A7S1PVQ2-F1
#
_cell.length_a   1.000
_cell.length_b   1.000
_cell.length_c   1.000
_cell.angle_alpha   90.00
_cell.angle_beta   90.00
_cell.angle_gamma   90.00
#
_symmetry.space_group_name_H-M   'P 1'
#
loop_
_entity.id
_entity.type
_entity.pdbx_description
1 polymer ?
#
loop_
_entity_poly.entity_id
_entity_poly.type
_entity_poly.pdbx_seq_one_letter_code
_entity_poly.pdbx_strand_id
1 'polypeptide(L)'
;WIGLGARLVVALAAQERTVGSRTLGLVLALEAICCLEVGRMLTGSLQGNVVLGVVLHYTRMFIFLAIFPQVEGHALVPLVLVTWTATEVCRYPYYIFGGARASKLRYATPVLTFPLGAGAEAWACYTALPRLAGAGPRGGP
;
A
#
# COMPACT_ATOMS: atom_id res chain seq x y z
N TRP A 1 14.18 -19.56 9.25
CA TRP A 1 12.94 -19.03 9.87
C TRP A 1 13.21 -17.94 10.92
N ILE A 2 14.05 -18.17 11.94
CA ILE A 2 14.37 -17.16 12.98
C ILE A 2 14.90 -15.82 12.40
N GLY A 3 15.83 -15.87 11.44
CA GLY A 3 16.37 -14.65 10.82
C GLY A 3 15.38 -13.88 9.94
N LEU A 4 14.35 -14.55 9.42
CA LEU A 4 13.31 -13.93 8.59
C LEU A 4 12.28 -13.22 9.48
N GLY A 5 11.92 -13.85 10.61
CA GLY A 5 11.13 -13.23 11.66
C GLY A 5 11.81 -11.99 12.26
N ALA A 6 13.11 -12.07 12.56
CA ALA A 6 13.87 -10.93 13.07
C ALA A 6 13.90 -9.75 12.09
N ARG A 7 14.12 -10.02 10.79
CA ARG A 7 14.08 -8.99 9.74
C ARG A 7 12.71 -8.34 9.60
N LEU A 8 11.65 -9.14 9.69
CA LEU A 8 10.28 -8.63 9.66
C LEU A 8 9.99 -7.74 10.88
N VAL A 9 10.38 -8.16 12.08
CA VAL A 9 10.21 -7.35 13.30
C VAL A 9 10.94 -6.02 13.19
N VAL A 10 12.18 -6.02 12.70
CA VAL A 10 12.94 -4.77 12.46
C VAL A 10 12.25 -3.88 11.43
N ALA A 11 11.74 -4.46 10.33
CA ALA A 11 11.01 -3.71 9.33
C ALA A 11 9.72 -3.09 9.91
N LEU A 12 8.95 -3.85 10.69
CA LEU A 12 7.72 -3.38 11.34
C LEU A 12 8.00 -2.28 12.38
N ALA A 13 9.08 -2.40 13.15
CA ALA A 13 9.51 -1.35 14.07
C ALA A 13 9.94 -0.07 13.34
N ALA A 14 10.56 -0.19 12.17
CA ALA A 14 10.86 0.97 11.31
C ALA A 14 9.58 1.62 10.75
N GLN A 15 8.56 0.82 10.44
CA GLN A 15 7.24 1.35 10.03
C GLN A 15 6.54 2.08 11.15
N GLU A 16 6.58 1.55 12.37
CA GLU A 16 5.93 2.18 13.51
C GLU A 16 6.43 3.62 13.74
N ARG A 17 7.73 3.87 13.53
CA ARG A 17 8.31 5.22 13.55
C ARG A 17 7.79 6.11 12.41
N THR A 18 7.64 5.55 11.22
CA THR A 18 7.28 6.32 10.01
C THR A 18 5.80 6.69 9.94
N VAL A 19 4.90 5.75 10.25
CA VAL A 19 3.44 5.91 10.07
C VAL A 19 2.65 5.93 11.36
N GLY A 20 3.25 5.57 12.49
CA GLY A 20 2.60 5.44 13.79
C GLY A 20 1.92 4.08 13.99
N SER A 21 1.81 3.67 15.26
CA SER A 21 1.32 2.34 15.67
C SER A 21 -0.11 2.03 15.23
N ARG A 22 -1.01 3.02 15.31
CA ARG A 22 -2.42 2.86 14.89
C ARG A 22 -2.54 2.65 13.38
N THR A 23 -1.87 3.49 12.59
CA THR A 23 -1.89 3.40 11.12
C THR A 23 -1.25 2.10 10.64
N LEU A 24 -0.14 1.69 11.26
CA LEU A 24 0.50 0.40 11.02
C LEU A 24 -0.49 -0.76 11.24
N GLY A 25 -1.18 -0.77 12.37
CA GLY A 25 -2.20 -1.80 12.65
C GLY A 25 -3.32 -1.84 11.61
N LEU A 26 -3.81 -0.67 11.16
CA LEU A 26 -4.84 -0.58 10.13
C LEU A 26 -4.34 -1.05 8.75
N VAL A 27 -3.13 -0.67 8.35
CA VAL A 27 -2.53 -1.11 7.07
C VAL A 27 -2.35 -2.63 7.07
N LEU A 28 -1.85 -3.20 8.16
CA LEU A 28 -1.69 -4.66 8.28
C LEU A 28 -3.03 -5.40 8.30
N ALA A 29 -4.04 -4.86 8.99
CA ALA A 29 -5.39 -5.44 8.98
C ALA A 29 -6.01 -5.42 7.58
N LEU A 30 -5.89 -4.30 6.86
CA LEU A 30 -6.36 -4.18 5.47
C LEU A 30 -5.59 -5.11 4.53
N GLU A 31 -4.29 -5.30 4.74
CA GLU A 31 -3.47 -6.27 3.99
C GLU A 31 -3.95 -7.71 4.25
N ALA A 32 -4.27 -8.06 5.49
CA ALA A 32 -4.82 -9.38 5.80
C ALA A 32 -6.15 -9.63 5.09
N ILE A 33 -7.05 -8.63 5.06
CA ILE A 33 -8.32 -8.71 4.30
C ILE A 33 -8.03 -8.90 2.81
N CYS A 34 -7.09 -8.15 2.24
CA CYS A 34 -6.70 -8.27 0.85
C CYS A 34 -6.13 -9.66 0.50
N CYS A 35 -5.28 -10.22 1.35
CA CYS A 35 -4.77 -11.59 1.19
C CYS A 35 -5.90 -12.62 1.19
N LEU A 36 -6.91 -12.45 2.06
CA LEU A 36 -8.10 -13.29 2.07
C LEU A 36 -8.90 -13.14 0.78
N GLU A 37 -9.06 -11.93 0.25
CA GLU A 37 -9.75 -11.68 -1.03
C GLU A 37 -9.04 -12.38 -2.20
N VAL A 38 -7.72 -12.29 -2.30
CA VAL A 38 -6.94 -13.02 -3.31
C VAL A 38 -7.14 -14.52 -3.17
N GLY A 39 -7.11 -15.03 -1.94
CA GLY A 39 -7.41 -16.45 -1.65
C GLY A 39 -8.82 -16.85 -2.12
N ARG A 40 -9.82 -16.01 -1.89
CA ARG A 40 -11.20 -16.25 -2.34
C ARG A 40 -11.37 -16.15 -3.86
N MET A 41 -10.58 -15.32 -4.53
CA MET A 41 -10.56 -15.27 -6.00
C MET A 41 -9.91 -16.53 -6.58
N LEU A 42 -8.85 -17.04 -5.96
CA LEU A 42 -8.20 -18.30 -6.36
C LEU A 42 -9.12 -19.51 -6.24
N THR A 43 -9.96 -19.55 -5.19
CA THR A 43 -10.96 -20.62 -5.01
C THR A 43 -12.22 -20.42 -5.85
N GLY A 44 -12.31 -19.34 -6.64
CA GLY A 44 -13.48 -19.02 -7.47
C GLY A 44 -14.69 -18.50 -6.68
N SER A 45 -14.57 -18.31 -5.36
CA SER A 45 -15.64 -17.77 -4.51
C SER A 45 -15.93 -16.29 -4.77
N LEU A 46 -14.98 -15.56 -5.36
CA LEU A 46 -15.11 -14.14 -5.67
C LEU A 46 -14.67 -13.89 -7.13
N GLN A 47 -15.50 -13.20 -7.90
CA GLN A 47 -15.13 -12.82 -9.27
C GLN A 47 -14.23 -11.59 -9.25
N GLY A 48 -13.02 -11.73 -9.80
CA GLY A 48 -12.04 -10.66 -9.89
C GLY A 48 -10.78 -11.07 -10.65
N ASN A 49 -9.93 -10.10 -10.97
CA ASN A 49 -8.66 -10.35 -11.63
C ASN A 49 -7.59 -10.63 -10.57
N VAL A 50 -7.26 -11.90 -10.37
CA VAL A 50 -6.24 -12.36 -9.42
C VAL A 50 -4.89 -11.70 -9.69
N VAL A 51 -4.48 -11.61 -10.96
CA VAL A 51 -3.18 -11.04 -11.35
C VAL A 51 -3.10 -9.58 -10.92
N LEU A 52 -4.15 -8.80 -11.18
CA LEU A 52 -4.21 -7.41 -10.77
C LEU A 52 -4.16 -7.25 -9.25
N GLY A 53 -4.89 -8.09 -8.51
CA GLY A 53 -4.85 -8.12 -7.05
C GLY A 53 -3.45 -8.39 -6.52
N VAL A 54 -2.80 -9.46 -6.99
CA VAL A 54 -1.44 -9.83 -6.57
C VAL A 54 -0.45 -8.70 -6.84
N VAL A 55 -0.48 -8.10 -8.04
CA VAL A 55 0.43 -6.99 -8.38
C VAL A 55 0.20 -5.77 -7.49
N LEU A 56 -1.05 -5.38 -7.25
CA LEU A 56 -1.37 -4.23 -6.38
C LEU A 56 -0.89 -4.46 -4.94
N HIS A 57 -1.14 -5.64 -4.37
CA HIS A 57 -0.72 -5.96 -2.99
C HIS A 57 0.80 -6.08 -2.88
N TYR A 58 1.45 -6.68 -3.89
CA TYR A 58 2.91 -6.73 -3.95
C TYR A 58 3.52 -5.32 -3.97
N THR A 59 3.05 -4.43 -4.84
CA THR A 59 3.53 -3.05 -4.92
C THR A 59 3.31 -2.32 -3.60
N ARG A 60 2.12 -2.47 -3.00
CA ARG A 60 1.80 -1.88 -1.69
C ARG A 60 2.78 -2.33 -0.61
N MET A 61 3.03 -3.64 -0.51
CA MET A 61 3.96 -4.19 0.47
C MET A 61 5.41 -3.78 0.20
N PHE A 62 5.81 -3.71 -1.06
CA PHE A 62 7.14 -3.22 -1.45
C PHE A 62 7.35 -1.75 -1.03
N ILE A 63 6.41 -0.86 -1.39
CA ILE A 63 6.47 0.55 -1.02
C ILE A 63 6.45 0.70 0.50
N PHE A 64 5.54 0.00 1.17
CA PHE A 64 5.42 0.04 2.61
C PHE A 64 6.72 -0.40 3.28
N LEU A 65 7.20 -1.63 3.02
CA LEU A 65 8.33 -2.19 3.76
C LEU A 65 9.69 -1.63 3.36
N ALA A 66 9.92 -1.36 2.07
CA ALA A 66 11.23 -0.98 1.55
C ALA A 66 11.41 0.53 1.38
N ILE A 67 10.36 1.27 1.03
CA ILE A 67 10.47 2.68 0.63
C ILE A 67 10.11 3.62 1.79
N PHE A 68 9.02 3.40 2.51
CA PHE A 68 8.59 4.31 3.59
C PHE A 68 9.68 4.59 4.64
N PRO A 69 10.47 3.60 5.13
CA PRO A 69 11.56 3.88 6.08
C PRO A 69 12.64 4.80 5.52
N GLN A 70 12.77 4.86 4.19
CA GLN A 70 13.75 5.70 3.50
C GLN A 70 13.24 7.12 3.27
N VAL A 71 11.95 7.39 3.44
CA VAL A 71 11.33 8.70 3.21
C VAL A 71 10.54 9.17 4.43
N GLU A 72 11.00 8.78 5.63
CA GLU A 72 10.44 9.18 6.90
C GLU A 72 10.33 10.72 6.99
N GLY A 73 9.15 11.22 7.36
CA GLY A 73 8.85 12.65 7.45
C GLY A 73 8.49 13.35 6.12
N HIS A 74 8.60 12.68 4.97
CA HIS A 74 8.22 13.27 3.69
C HIS A 74 6.70 13.24 3.47
N ALA A 75 6.15 14.32 2.91
CA ALA A 75 4.72 14.44 2.57
C ALA A 75 4.18 13.36 1.58
N LEU A 76 5.06 12.54 1.01
CA LEU A 76 4.68 11.44 0.12
C LEU A 76 4.06 10.27 0.88
N VAL A 77 4.52 10.01 2.10
CA VAL A 77 3.98 8.93 2.94
C VAL A 77 2.48 9.12 3.19
N PRO A 78 2.00 10.27 3.73
CA PRO A 78 0.57 10.48 3.89
C PRO A 78 -0.19 10.56 2.56
N LEU A 79 0.42 11.09 1.49
CA LEU A 79 -0.23 11.11 0.17
C LEU A 79 -0.51 9.69 -0.35
N VAL A 80 0.48 8.80 -0.30
CA VAL A 80 0.33 7.39 -0.68
C VAL A 80 -0.75 6.72 0.18
N LEU A 81 -0.70 6.89 1.51
CA LEU A 81 -1.69 6.33 2.42
C LEU A 81 -3.11 6.83 2.14
N VAL A 82 -3.30 8.11 1.81
CA VAL A 82 -4.60 8.67 1.45
C VAL A 82 -5.09 8.06 0.14
N THR A 83 -4.23 7.92 -0.87
CA THR A 83 -4.63 7.29 -2.15
C THR A 83 -5.02 5.83 -1.97
N TRP A 84 -4.29 5.06 -1.15
CA TRP A 84 -4.65 3.68 -0.80
C TRP A 84 -5.97 3.62 -0.02
N THR A 85 -6.17 4.54 0.92
CA THR A 85 -7.42 4.61 1.70
C THR A 85 -8.60 4.89 0.79
N ALA A 86 -8.46 5.85 -0.13
CA ALA A 86 -9.50 6.18 -1.10
C ALA A 86 -9.87 4.98 -1.98
N THR A 87 -8.89 4.17 -2.42
CA THR A 87 -9.18 2.95 -3.18
C THR A 87 -9.95 1.92 -2.37
N GLU A 88 -9.59 1.72 -1.10
CA GLU A 88 -10.25 0.72 -0.25
C GLU A 88 -11.68 1.14 0.11
N VAL A 89 -11.87 2.41 0.53
CA VAL A 89 -13.19 2.96 0.89
C VAL A 89 -14.17 2.91 -0.29
N CYS A 90 -13.69 3.07 -1.51
CA CYS A 90 -14.53 3.00 -2.71
C CYS A 90 -14.78 1.57 -3.19
N ARG A 91 -13.90 0.63 -2.83
CA ARG A 91 -13.95 -0.78 -3.26
C ARG A 91 -14.87 -1.61 -2.40
N TYR A 92 -14.78 -1.52 -1.07
CA TYR A 92 -15.56 -2.37 -0.15
C TYR A 92 -17.08 -2.18 -0.18
N PRO A 93 -17.64 -0.98 -0.43
CA PRO A 93 -19.10 -0.81 -0.55
C PRO A 93 -19.71 -1.69 -1.63
N TYR A 94 -18.97 -2.00 -2.70
CA TYR A 94 -19.42 -2.92 -3.74
C TYR A 94 -19.61 -4.35 -3.22
N TYR A 95 -18.71 -4.81 -2.33
CA TYR A 95 -18.78 -6.15 -1.76
C TYR A 95 -19.84 -6.28 -0.65
N ILE A 96 -20.17 -5.21 0.06
CA ILE A 96 -21.11 -5.22 1.19
C ILE A 96 -22.55 -4.94 0.74
N PHE A 97 -22.77 -3.84 0.02
CA PHE A 97 -24.12 -3.34 -0.29
C PHE A 97 -24.57 -3.68 -1.72
N GLY A 98 -23.62 -3.95 -2.62
CA GLY A 98 -23.91 -4.12 -4.04
C GLY A 98 -24.55 -2.88 -4.69
N GLY A 99 -25.04 -3.06 -5.92
CA GLY A 99 -25.83 -2.05 -6.63
C GLY A 99 -25.06 -1.09 -7.54
N ALA A 100 -25.82 -0.31 -8.32
CA ALA A 100 -25.30 0.49 -9.41
C ALA A 100 -24.37 1.64 -8.97
N ARG A 101 -24.65 2.27 -7.81
CA ARG A 101 -23.82 3.37 -7.28
C ARG A 101 -22.46 2.87 -6.80
N ALA A 102 -22.44 1.75 -6.06
CA ALA A 102 -21.18 1.14 -5.60
C ALA A 102 -20.34 0.62 -6.78
N SER A 103 -21.00 0.08 -7.81
CA SER A 103 -20.32 -0.32 -9.05
C SER A 103 -19.68 0.88 -9.76
N LYS A 104 -20.41 1.99 -9.93
CA LYS A 104 -19.86 3.22 -10.53
C LYS A 104 -18.68 3.76 -9.74
N LEU A 105 -18.77 3.79 -8.41
CA LEU A 105 -17.69 4.26 -7.55
C LEU A 105 -16.43 3.38 -7.70
N ARG A 106 -16.61 2.05 -7.72
CA ARG A 106 -15.51 1.09 -7.94
C ARG A 106 -14.77 1.33 -9.25
N TYR A 107 -15.48 1.62 -10.34
CA TYR A 107 -14.86 1.83 -11.65
C TYR A 107 -14.30 3.25 -11.85
N ALA A 108 -14.89 4.26 -11.20
CA ALA A 108 -14.43 5.64 -11.30
C ALA A 108 -13.19 5.92 -10.44
N THR A 109 -13.06 5.27 -9.29
CA THR A 109 -11.98 5.55 -8.32
C THR A 109 -10.58 5.35 -8.91
N PRO A 110 -10.27 4.24 -9.62
CA PRO A 110 -8.95 4.05 -10.23
C PRO A 110 -8.55 5.15 -11.21
N VAL A 111 -9.50 5.84 -11.86
CA VAL A 111 -9.20 6.93 -12.80
C VAL A 111 -8.43 8.06 -12.11
N LEU A 112 -8.74 8.31 -10.84
CA LEU A 112 -8.09 9.35 -10.05
C LEU A 112 -6.97 8.80 -9.16
N THR A 113 -7.21 7.67 -8.49
CA THR A 113 -6.26 7.13 -7.53
C THR A 113 -5.07 6.45 -8.19
N PHE A 114 -5.18 5.98 -9.42
CA PHE A 114 -4.06 5.36 -10.12
C PHE A 114 -2.95 6.37 -10.47
N PRO A 115 -3.21 7.49 -11.18
CA PRO A 115 -2.15 8.47 -11.46
C PRO A 115 -1.59 9.11 -10.18
N LEU A 116 -2.43 9.39 -9.19
CA LEU A 116 -2.00 9.98 -7.92
C LEU A 116 -1.19 8.98 -7.07
N GLY A 117 -1.69 7.75 -6.93
CA GLY A 117 -1.05 6.70 -6.14
C GLY A 117 0.24 6.22 -6.79
N ALA A 118 0.18 5.76 -8.04
CA ALA A 118 1.36 5.28 -8.76
C ALA A 118 2.42 6.39 -8.94
N GLY A 119 1.99 7.64 -9.17
CA GLY A 119 2.88 8.79 -9.23
C GLY A 119 3.57 9.06 -7.89
N ALA A 120 2.83 9.06 -6.78
CA ALA A 120 3.38 9.26 -5.44
C ALA A 120 4.32 8.11 -5.03
N GLU A 121 3.98 6.86 -5.36
CA GLU A 121 4.83 5.69 -5.14
C GLU A 121 6.13 5.77 -5.94
N ALA A 122 6.05 6.11 -7.24
CA ALA A 122 7.22 6.28 -8.10
C ALA A 122 8.13 7.42 -7.61
N TRP A 123 7.54 8.53 -7.17
CA TRP A 123 8.29 9.65 -6.60
C TRP A 123 8.93 9.27 -5.26
N ALA A 124 8.23 8.52 -4.41
CA ALA A 124 8.80 7.99 -3.17
C ALA A 124 10.01 7.08 -3.45
N CYS A 125 9.93 6.18 -4.44
CA CYS A 125 11.07 5.38 -4.90
C CYS A 125 12.22 6.25 -5.36
N TYR A 126 11.96 7.28 -6.17
CA TYR A 126 13.00 8.20 -6.66
C TYR A 126 13.70 8.93 -5.52
N THR A 127 12.94 9.43 -4.54
CA THR A 127 13.50 10.12 -3.36
C THR A 127 14.24 9.19 -2.39
N ALA A 128 13.91 7.89 -2.39
CA ALA A 128 14.59 6.88 -1.59
C ALA A 128 15.94 6.42 -2.20
N LEU A 129 16.13 6.56 -3.51
CA LEU A 129 17.32 6.08 -4.25
C LEU A 129 18.65 6.49 -3.61
N PRO A 130 18.89 7.78 -3.22
CA PRO A 130 20.17 8.17 -2.64
C PRO A 130 20.49 7.40 -1.35
N ARG A 131 19.49 7.24 -0.47
CA ARG A 131 19.65 6.53 0.81
C ARG A 131 19.87 5.03 0.60
N LEU A 132 19.18 4.44 -0.38
CA LEU A 132 19.33 3.03 -0.75
C LEU A 132 20.67 2.73 -1.45
N ALA A 133 21.20 3.67 -2.22
CA ALA A 133 22.49 3.55 -2.90
C ALA A 133 23.70 3.78 -1.97
N GLY A 134 23.47 4.05 -0.68
CA GLY A 134 24.54 4.38 0.28
C GLY A 134 25.16 5.77 0.07
N ALA A 135 24.55 6.62 -0.77
CA ALA A 135 24.92 8.02 -0.87
C ALA A 135 24.29 8.75 0.33
N GLY A 136 25.11 9.08 1.33
CA GLY A 136 24.70 9.92 2.46
C GLY A 136 23.97 11.19 2.01
N PRO A 137 23.14 11.79 2.87
CA PRO A 137 22.20 12.84 2.47
C PRO A 137 22.92 13.97 1.73
N ARG A 138 22.65 14.08 0.43
CA ARG A 138 22.93 15.32 -0.30
C ARG A 138 21.87 16.30 0.15
N GLY A 139 22.21 17.06 1.18
CA GLY A 139 21.40 18.19 1.63
C GLY A 139 21.00 19.05 0.45
N GLY A 140 19.75 19.45 0.43
CA GLY A 140 19.21 20.43 -0.50
C GLY A 140 17.72 20.61 -0.24
N PRO A 141 17.21 21.81 -0.53
CA PRO A 141 17.23 22.99 0.35
C PRO A 141 16.12 23.00 1.40
#